data_AF-A0A0M0JRF6-F1
#
_entry.id   AF-A0A0M0JRF6-F1
#
_cell.length_a   1.000
_cell.length_b   1.000
_cell.length_c   1.000
_cell.angle_alpha   90.00
_cell.angle_beta   90.00
_cell.angle_gamma   90.00
#
_symmetry.space_group_name_H-M   'P 1'
#
loop_
_entity.id
_entity.type
_entity.pdbx_description
1 polymer ?
#
loop_
_entity_poly.entity_id
_entity_poly.type
_entity_poly.pdbx_seq_one_letter_code
_entity_poly.pdbx_strand_id
1 'polypeptide(L)'
;MWVQPYIHREAFVQSRLRRWPHTPDPEHYAHLVRQARVVQRDNLVVLAAADYDFREIVLNWARHLERAGVRQHLVLSMDSELHVELQRRGIASVDHSSHLDAWNVTCLQRHIQRVRMERHVATAALIAAGLDVLLTDATVVVLRDPLPVLRAPPLADLDIIAQREAGPAAAVRKVGVGVNSGFMLVRSRRREPIARLYADVVRRGLVEFYNRWNNVADALGWSFVVADAAVELRPTRRPTSEQPRPRTSPIANETTLATLREGLRFGFLPHDRFPRLGSWAHHRSHGALLYHLVADGTLGAWYETPDGVVPFRGHRQRLDRYDATDFDAHRKMMRQLGLWLVGNSER
;
A
#
# COMPACT_ATOMS: atom_id res chain seq x y z
N MET A 1 -14.16 8.15 -25.82
CA MET A 1 -13.60 6.80 -26.05
C MET A 1 -12.40 6.65 -25.12
N TRP A 2 -12.35 5.63 -24.25
CA TRP A 2 -11.15 5.37 -23.45
C TRP A 2 -10.03 4.95 -24.41
N VAL A 3 -8.87 5.58 -24.31
CA VAL A 3 -7.70 5.24 -25.11
C VAL A 3 -6.55 5.04 -24.14
N GLN A 4 -5.90 3.88 -24.26
CA GLN A 4 -4.75 3.51 -23.44
C GLN A 4 -3.49 4.14 -24.05
N PRO A 5 -2.77 5.04 -23.35
CA PRO A 5 -1.56 5.65 -23.90
C PRO A 5 -0.33 4.73 -23.87
N TYR A 6 -0.47 3.49 -23.36
CA TYR A 6 0.65 2.58 -23.10
C TYR A 6 0.92 1.58 -24.23
N ILE A 7 2.21 1.28 -24.44
CA ILE A 7 2.70 0.27 -25.39
C ILE A 7 2.96 -1.05 -24.64
N HIS A 8 2.11 -2.06 -24.85
CA HIS A 8 2.34 -3.43 -24.37
C HIS A 8 3.59 -4.02 -25.03
N ARG A 9 4.59 -4.45 -24.25
CA ARG A 9 5.88 -4.96 -24.76
C ARG A 9 6.10 -6.43 -24.43
N GLU A 10 5.25 -7.30 -24.97
CA GLU A 10 5.35 -8.76 -24.79
C GLU A 10 6.65 -9.37 -25.34
N ALA A 11 7.27 -8.72 -26.34
CA ALA A 11 8.55 -9.16 -26.92
C ALA A 11 9.78 -8.92 -26.02
N PHE A 12 9.64 -8.14 -24.94
CA PHE A 12 10.70 -8.01 -23.93
C PHE A 12 10.64 -9.24 -23.01
N VAL A 13 11.32 -10.31 -23.39
CA VAL A 13 11.84 -11.28 -22.41
C VAL A 13 12.96 -10.59 -21.64
N GLN A 14 12.52 -9.69 -20.76
CA GLN A 14 13.09 -9.23 -19.51
C GLN A 14 14.60 -9.28 -19.33
N SER A 15 15.16 -8.14 -19.01
CA SER A 15 16.46 -8.09 -18.37
C SER A 15 16.51 -9.05 -17.16
N ARG A 16 17.66 -9.69 -16.96
CA ARG A 16 17.94 -10.51 -15.76
C ARG A 16 18.32 -9.65 -14.55
N LEU A 17 18.22 -8.33 -14.65
CA LEU A 17 18.76 -7.45 -13.62
C LEU A 17 17.85 -7.46 -12.39
N ARG A 18 18.28 -8.17 -11.36
CA ARG A 18 17.69 -8.18 -10.01
C ARG A 18 18.27 -7.07 -9.14
N ARG A 19 18.44 -5.89 -9.73
CA ARG A 19 18.89 -4.67 -9.07
C ARG A 19 17.87 -3.59 -9.40
N TRP A 20 17.52 -2.77 -8.42
CA TRP A 20 16.71 -1.60 -8.68
C TRP A 20 17.54 -0.55 -9.43
N PRO A 21 16.91 0.32 -10.22
CA PRO A 21 17.60 1.26 -11.10
C PRO A 21 18.29 2.43 -10.39
N HIS A 22 17.79 2.86 -9.22
CA HIS A 22 18.32 4.03 -8.50
C HIS A 22 18.19 3.91 -6.97
N THR A 23 19.09 4.56 -6.25
CA THR A 23 19.10 4.59 -4.78
C THR A 23 18.01 5.51 -4.22
N PRO A 24 17.52 5.29 -2.99
CA PRO A 24 16.57 6.18 -2.31
C PRO A 24 17.26 7.46 -1.80
N ASP A 25 18.02 8.14 -2.66
CA ASP A 25 18.75 9.36 -2.34
C ASP A 25 17.82 10.57 -2.40
N PRO A 26 17.67 11.36 -1.32
CA PRO A 26 16.88 12.60 -1.34
C PRO A 26 17.22 13.56 -2.48
N GLU A 27 18.47 13.62 -2.94
CA GLU A 27 18.88 14.47 -4.05
C GLU A 27 18.34 13.96 -5.39
N HIS A 28 18.39 12.64 -5.60
CA HIS A 28 17.79 11.99 -6.77
C HIS A 28 16.25 12.15 -6.81
N TYR A 29 15.64 12.30 -5.62
CA TYR A 29 14.22 12.54 -5.43
C TYR A 29 13.90 14.01 -5.08
N ALA A 30 14.77 14.97 -5.42
CA ALA A 30 14.67 16.35 -4.93
C ALA A 30 13.32 17.02 -5.24
N HIS A 31 12.71 16.73 -6.39
CA HIS A 31 11.38 17.25 -6.73
C HIS A 31 10.29 16.70 -5.79
N LEU A 32 10.29 15.38 -5.56
CA LEU A 32 9.41 14.73 -4.61
C LEU A 32 9.61 15.29 -3.19
N VAL A 33 10.85 15.36 -2.72
CA VAL A 33 11.19 15.84 -1.38
C VAL A 33 10.71 17.28 -1.19
N ARG A 34 10.93 18.16 -2.18
CA ARG A 34 10.49 19.56 -2.14
C ARG A 34 8.96 19.66 -2.06
N GLN A 35 8.23 18.94 -2.90
CA GLN A 35 6.76 18.95 -2.84
C GLN A 35 6.22 18.38 -1.53
N ALA A 36 6.82 17.29 -1.03
CA ALA A 36 6.44 16.71 0.26
C ALA A 36 6.66 17.70 1.41
N ARG A 37 7.76 18.47 1.41
CA ARG A 37 8.01 19.52 2.41
C ARG A 37 6.99 20.67 2.38
N VAL A 38 6.43 20.97 1.21
CA VAL A 38 5.39 21.99 1.07
C VAL A 38 4.05 21.50 1.65
N VAL A 39 3.69 20.23 1.42
CA VAL A 39 2.37 19.71 1.80
C VAL A 39 2.31 19.08 3.19
N GLN A 40 3.46 18.67 3.75
CA GLN A 40 3.49 17.95 5.03
C GLN A 40 2.83 18.75 6.16
N ARG A 41 2.31 18.01 7.14
CA ARG A 41 1.89 18.56 8.43
C ARG A 41 2.40 17.69 9.56
N ASP A 42 2.94 18.31 10.60
CA ASP A 42 3.58 17.64 11.73
C ASP A 42 4.64 16.62 11.28
N ASN A 43 5.46 17.00 10.29
CA ASN A 43 6.48 16.16 9.66
C ASN A 43 5.93 14.96 8.84
N LEU A 44 4.62 14.81 8.69
CA LEU A 44 3.98 13.69 8.00
C LEU A 44 3.48 14.09 6.61
N VAL A 45 3.71 13.21 5.63
CA VAL A 45 3.04 13.22 4.33
C VAL A 45 2.26 11.91 4.13
N VAL A 46 1.01 12.00 3.65
CA VAL A 46 0.21 10.85 3.23
C VAL A 46 0.44 10.63 1.75
N LEU A 47 1.01 9.48 1.38
CA LEU A 47 1.49 9.22 0.03
C LEU A 47 0.64 8.13 -0.63
N ALA A 48 0.21 8.37 -1.86
CA ALA A 48 -0.31 7.32 -2.74
C ALA A 48 0.42 7.35 -4.08
N ALA A 49 0.48 6.20 -4.74
CA ALA A 49 1.00 6.05 -6.09
C ALA A 49 -0.11 5.60 -7.02
N ALA A 50 -0.23 6.25 -8.18
CA ALA A 50 -1.24 5.95 -9.18
C ALA A 50 -0.77 6.34 -10.57
N ASP A 51 -1.34 5.72 -11.60
CA ASP A 51 -1.22 6.10 -13.01
C ASP A 51 -2.56 6.71 -13.49
N TYR A 52 -2.63 7.18 -14.73
CA TYR A 52 -3.80 7.87 -15.28
C TYR A 52 -5.06 6.99 -15.32
N ASP A 53 -4.91 5.67 -15.41
CA ASP A 53 -6.02 4.74 -15.35
C ASP A 53 -6.70 4.76 -13.97
N PHE A 54 -5.93 4.98 -12.91
CA PHE A 54 -6.41 5.19 -11.54
C PHE A 54 -6.92 6.61 -11.25
N ARG A 55 -6.99 7.53 -12.21
CA ARG A 55 -7.32 8.97 -11.95
C ARG A 55 -8.60 9.18 -11.14
N GLU A 56 -9.70 8.50 -11.45
CA GLU A 56 -10.94 8.65 -10.68
C GLU A 56 -10.82 8.03 -9.29
N ILE A 57 -10.06 6.94 -9.15
CA ILE A 57 -9.84 6.25 -7.88
C ILE A 57 -8.98 7.12 -6.95
N VAL A 58 -7.88 7.69 -7.44
CA VAL A 58 -7.01 8.55 -6.63
C VAL A 58 -7.67 9.89 -6.29
N LEU A 59 -8.52 10.41 -7.17
CA LEU A 59 -9.38 11.56 -6.83
C LEU A 59 -10.34 11.20 -5.69
N ASN A 60 -10.96 10.03 -5.73
CA ASN A 60 -11.83 9.56 -4.65
C ASN A 60 -11.05 9.44 -3.33
N TRP A 61 -9.85 8.86 -3.36
CA TRP A 61 -8.94 8.77 -2.22
C TRP A 61 -8.62 10.14 -1.62
N ALA A 62 -8.25 11.12 -2.45
CA ALA A 62 -7.96 12.48 -1.98
C ALA A 62 -9.19 13.12 -1.31
N ARG A 63 -10.38 12.98 -1.91
CA ARG A 63 -11.64 13.49 -1.32
C ARG A 63 -11.97 12.87 0.03
N HIS A 64 -11.70 11.58 0.21
CA HIS A 64 -11.91 10.92 1.51
C HIS A 64 -10.93 11.42 2.57
N LEU A 65 -9.66 11.63 2.21
CA LEU A 65 -8.68 12.24 3.11
C LEU A 65 -9.08 13.68 3.49
N GLU A 66 -9.45 14.51 2.51
CA GLU A 66 -9.93 15.88 2.75
C GLU A 66 -11.15 15.92 3.67
N ARG A 67 -12.12 15.03 3.43
CA ARG A 67 -13.34 14.89 4.27
C ARG A 67 -13.02 14.43 5.69
N ALA A 68 -11.98 13.61 5.86
CA ALA A 68 -11.45 13.21 7.16
C ALA A 68 -10.57 14.29 7.82
N GLY A 69 -10.35 15.44 7.17
CA GLY A 69 -9.52 16.54 7.69
C GLY A 69 -8.02 16.38 7.43
N VAL A 70 -7.61 15.33 6.71
CA VAL A 70 -6.22 15.01 6.39
C VAL A 70 -5.86 15.65 5.04
N ARG A 71 -5.14 16.78 5.07
CA ARG A 71 -4.82 17.59 3.87
C ARG A 71 -3.37 17.46 3.40
N GLN A 72 -2.51 16.85 4.19
CA GLN A 72 -1.10 16.64 3.91
C GLN A 72 -0.86 15.45 2.98
N HIS A 73 -1.66 15.33 1.92
CA HIS A 73 -1.61 14.22 0.99
C HIS A 73 -0.89 14.58 -0.31
N LEU A 74 -0.12 13.63 -0.86
CA LEU A 74 0.65 13.79 -2.08
C LEU A 74 0.47 12.55 -2.95
N VAL A 75 0.28 12.76 -4.26
CA VAL A 75 0.25 11.67 -5.23
C VAL A 75 1.57 11.58 -5.98
N LEU A 76 2.19 10.40 -5.97
CA LEU A 76 3.22 10.02 -6.93
C LEU A 76 2.51 9.62 -8.23
N SER A 77 2.53 10.52 -9.20
CA SER A 77 1.93 10.29 -10.51
C SER A 77 2.90 9.49 -11.37
N MET A 78 2.53 8.24 -11.65
CA MET A 78 3.32 7.25 -12.37
C MET A 78 3.36 7.48 -13.89
N ASP A 79 2.62 8.48 -14.36
CA ASP A 79 2.67 9.04 -15.71
C ASP A 79 2.39 10.56 -15.66
N SER A 80 2.79 11.24 -16.74
CA SER A 80 2.66 12.70 -16.86
C SER A 80 1.19 13.14 -16.98
N GLU A 81 0.35 12.30 -17.58
CA GLU A 81 -1.05 12.56 -17.83
C GLU A 81 -1.83 12.66 -16.52
N LEU A 82 -1.56 11.76 -15.56
CA LEU A 82 -2.14 11.87 -14.22
C LEU A 82 -1.65 13.11 -13.51
N HIS A 83 -0.35 13.43 -13.61
CA HIS A 83 0.20 14.62 -12.98
C HIS A 83 -0.52 15.87 -13.45
N VAL A 84 -0.66 16.06 -14.76
CA VAL A 84 -1.38 17.19 -15.37
C VAL A 84 -2.84 17.23 -14.93
N GLU A 85 -3.53 16.09 -14.92
CA GLU A 85 -4.95 16.02 -14.51
C GLU A 85 -5.15 16.39 -13.03
N LEU A 86 -4.27 15.92 -12.14
CA LEU A 86 -4.35 16.22 -10.71
C LEU A 86 -4.00 17.68 -10.42
N GLN A 87 -3.00 18.24 -11.10
CA GLN A 87 -2.66 19.66 -11.00
C GLN A 87 -3.83 20.56 -11.42
N ARG A 88 -4.52 20.24 -12.53
CA ARG A 88 -5.73 20.95 -12.96
C ARG A 88 -6.86 20.91 -11.93
N ARG A 89 -6.90 19.89 -11.09
CA ARG A 89 -7.91 19.70 -10.04
C ARG A 89 -7.45 20.19 -8.66
N GLY A 90 -6.28 20.82 -8.57
CA GLY A 90 -5.72 21.33 -7.31
C GLY A 90 -5.27 20.24 -6.33
N ILE A 91 -5.03 19.01 -6.82
CA ILE A 91 -4.51 17.91 -6.01
C ILE A 91 -2.99 17.89 -6.12
N ALA A 92 -2.31 17.95 -4.97
CA ALA A 92 -0.85 17.89 -4.92
C ALA A 92 -0.34 16.58 -5.52
N SER A 93 0.53 16.70 -6.51
CA SER A 93 1.11 15.58 -7.26
C SER A 93 2.53 15.89 -7.71
N VAL A 94 3.34 14.85 -7.88
CA VAL A 94 4.67 14.87 -8.50
C VAL A 94 4.67 13.93 -9.70
N ASP A 95 5.12 14.41 -10.86
CA ASP A 95 5.42 13.55 -12.01
C ASP A 95 6.61 12.66 -11.65
N HIS A 96 6.36 11.35 -11.67
CA HIS A 96 7.26 10.29 -11.28
C HIS A 96 7.49 9.29 -12.43
N SER A 97 7.11 9.67 -13.65
CA SER A 97 7.15 8.83 -14.86
C SER A 97 8.57 8.36 -15.20
N SER A 98 9.56 9.26 -15.13
CA SER A 98 10.96 8.94 -15.47
C SER A 98 11.59 7.93 -14.50
N HIS A 99 11.34 8.07 -13.19
CA HIS A 99 11.75 7.08 -12.19
C HIS A 99 11.09 5.72 -12.45
N LEU A 100 9.81 5.71 -12.80
CA LEU A 100 9.12 4.47 -13.13
C LEU A 100 9.69 3.82 -14.39
N ASP A 101 10.00 4.60 -15.42
CA ASP A 101 10.59 4.11 -16.66
C ASP A 101 11.98 3.51 -16.45
N ALA A 102 12.73 3.98 -15.46
CA ALA A 102 14.02 3.38 -15.11
C ALA A 102 13.88 1.89 -14.72
N TRP A 103 12.71 1.45 -14.25
CA TRP A 103 12.47 0.03 -13.95
C TRP A 103 12.28 -0.86 -15.17
N ASN A 104 12.13 -0.30 -16.38
CA ASN A 104 12.02 -1.07 -17.63
C ASN A 104 13.23 -1.99 -17.87
N VAL A 105 14.39 -1.70 -17.25
CA VAL A 105 15.61 -2.49 -17.38
C VAL A 105 15.74 -3.57 -16.30
N THR A 106 14.68 -3.92 -15.58
CA THR A 106 14.73 -4.90 -14.46
C THR A 106 13.99 -6.20 -14.76
N CYS A 107 14.01 -7.14 -13.81
CA CYS A 107 13.24 -8.38 -13.87
C CYS A 107 11.72 -8.20 -13.60
N LEU A 108 11.23 -6.99 -13.37
CA LEU A 108 9.80 -6.73 -13.20
C LEU A 108 9.12 -6.73 -14.57
N GLN A 109 8.16 -7.64 -14.79
CA GLN A 109 7.54 -7.78 -16.12
C GLN A 109 6.35 -6.86 -16.33
N ARG A 110 5.76 -6.36 -15.24
CA ARG A 110 4.51 -5.61 -15.29
C ARG A 110 4.61 -4.21 -14.76
N HIS A 111 3.81 -3.32 -15.34
CA HIS A 111 3.70 -1.96 -14.87
C HIS A 111 3.34 -1.88 -13.38
N ILE A 112 2.34 -2.64 -12.91
CA ILE A 112 1.95 -2.63 -11.49
C ILE A 112 3.07 -3.08 -10.54
N GLN A 113 3.96 -3.98 -10.97
CA GLN A 113 5.10 -4.41 -10.17
C GLN A 113 6.10 -3.27 -10.01
N ARG A 114 6.37 -2.54 -11.10
CA ARG A 114 7.25 -1.36 -11.09
C ARG A 114 6.68 -0.26 -10.20
N VAL A 115 5.39 0.05 -10.33
CA VAL A 115 4.69 1.04 -9.48
C VAL A 115 4.81 0.65 -8.00
N ARG A 116 4.58 -0.62 -7.69
CA ARG A 116 4.67 -1.14 -6.32
C ARG A 116 6.07 -1.10 -5.74
N MET A 117 7.13 -1.25 -6.55
CA MET A 117 8.51 -1.10 -6.08
C MET A 117 8.91 0.37 -5.95
N GLU A 118 8.61 1.18 -6.96
CA GLU A 118 9.03 2.58 -7.01
C GLU A 118 8.47 3.39 -5.84
N ARG A 119 7.21 3.17 -5.46
CA ARG A 119 6.63 3.85 -4.29
C ARG A 119 7.40 3.59 -2.99
N HIS A 120 8.04 2.42 -2.85
CA HIS A 120 8.83 2.09 -1.66
C HIS A 120 10.18 2.79 -1.71
N VAL A 121 10.83 2.86 -2.87
CA VAL A 121 12.08 3.62 -3.03
C VAL A 121 11.83 5.12 -2.78
N ALA A 122 10.74 5.67 -3.33
CA ALA A 122 10.30 7.03 -3.07
C ALA A 122 10.00 7.29 -1.58
N THR A 123 9.32 6.35 -0.91
CA THR A 123 9.07 6.43 0.55
C THR A 123 10.37 6.46 1.33
N ALA A 124 11.34 5.61 0.99
CA ALA A 124 12.65 5.59 1.62
C ALA A 124 13.42 6.90 1.42
N ALA A 125 13.33 7.52 0.25
CA ALA A 125 13.95 8.82 -0.02
C ALA A 125 13.32 9.95 0.83
N LEU A 126 12.00 9.95 1.00
CA LEU A 126 11.31 10.89 1.90
C LEU A 126 11.73 10.70 3.36
N ILE A 127 11.85 9.46 3.80
CA ILE A 127 12.32 9.11 5.15
C ILE A 127 13.78 9.57 5.35
N ALA A 128 14.65 9.31 4.37
CA ALA A 128 16.04 9.79 4.37
C ALA A 128 16.11 11.32 4.44
N ALA A 129 15.16 12.02 3.79
CA ALA A 129 15.02 13.47 3.85
C ALA A 129 14.44 14.00 5.18
N GLY A 130 14.07 13.12 6.11
CA GLY A 130 13.58 13.45 7.46
C GLY A 130 12.06 13.48 7.62
N LEU A 131 11.27 13.10 6.61
CA LEU A 131 9.81 13.16 6.66
C LEU A 131 9.19 11.82 7.06
N ASP A 132 8.20 11.83 7.95
CA ASP A 132 7.35 10.68 8.21
C ASP A 132 6.43 10.44 7.00
N VAL A 133 6.13 9.18 6.69
CA VAL A 133 5.30 8.81 5.55
C VAL A 133 4.19 7.86 5.97
N LEU A 134 2.94 8.23 5.68
CA LEU A 134 1.81 7.30 5.67
C LEU A 134 1.58 6.86 4.22
N LEU A 135 2.17 5.74 3.84
CA LEU A 135 2.01 5.13 2.52
C LEU A 135 0.66 4.43 2.43
N THR A 136 -0.10 4.71 1.37
CA THR A 136 -1.41 4.12 1.12
C THR A 136 -1.56 3.66 -0.33
N ASP A 137 -2.28 2.56 -0.56
CA ASP A 137 -2.83 2.22 -1.87
C ASP A 137 -3.88 3.29 -2.22
N ALA A 138 -3.96 3.71 -3.48
CA ALA A 138 -4.98 4.66 -3.95
C ALA A 138 -6.41 4.11 -3.80
N THR A 139 -6.57 2.82 -3.55
CA THR A 139 -7.85 2.13 -3.33
C THR A 139 -8.31 2.16 -1.87
N VAL A 140 -7.50 2.69 -0.95
CA VAL A 140 -7.90 2.89 0.44
C VAL A 140 -8.94 4.00 0.53
N VAL A 141 -10.04 3.72 1.24
CA VAL A 141 -11.08 4.70 1.57
C VAL A 141 -10.94 5.07 3.04
N VAL A 142 -10.55 6.31 3.32
CA VAL A 142 -10.44 6.82 4.70
C VAL A 142 -11.81 7.31 5.16
N LEU A 143 -12.32 6.71 6.23
CA LEU A 143 -13.67 6.99 6.74
C LEU A 143 -13.66 8.06 7.83
N ARG A 144 -12.59 8.11 8.60
CA ARG A 144 -12.33 9.03 9.72
C ARG A 144 -10.82 9.26 9.83
N ASP A 145 -10.42 10.36 10.47
CA ASP A 145 -9.00 10.67 10.67
C ASP A 145 -8.28 9.51 11.40
N PRO A 146 -7.32 8.82 10.75
CA PRO A 146 -6.59 7.73 11.39
C PRO A 146 -5.46 8.22 12.30
N LEU A 147 -5.04 9.49 12.18
CA LEU A 147 -3.84 10.01 12.83
C LEU A 147 -3.91 9.99 14.35
N PRO A 148 -5.04 10.30 15.02
CA PRO A 148 -5.13 10.19 16.48
C PRO A 148 -4.81 8.79 16.99
N VAL A 149 -5.30 7.74 16.31
CA VAL A 149 -5.01 6.35 16.68
C VAL A 149 -3.55 5.99 16.39
N LEU A 150 -3.03 6.41 15.23
CA LEU A 150 -1.64 6.13 14.85
C LEU A 150 -0.61 6.85 15.75
N ARG A 151 -0.98 7.98 16.34
CA ARG A 151 -0.16 8.80 17.25
C ARG A 151 -0.32 8.43 18.73
N ALA A 152 -1.25 7.53 19.08
CA ALA A 152 -1.43 7.07 20.45
C ALA A 152 -0.54 5.85 20.77
N PRO A 153 -0.05 5.70 22.01
CA PRO A 153 0.59 4.46 22.45
C PRO A 153 -0.36 3.26 22.32
N PRO A 154 0.14 2.04 22.01
CA PRO A 154 1.56 1.72 21.79
C PRO A 154 2.06 2.02 20.36
N LEU A 155 1.18 2.45 19.44
CA LEU A 155 1.53 2.68 18.03
C LEU A 155 2.51 3.85 17.86
N ALA A 156 2.43 4.87 18.72
CA ALA A 156 3.32 6.03 18.73
C ALA A 156 4.82 5.69 18.84
N ASP A 157 5.12 4.55 19.45
CA ASP A 157 6.48 4.13 19.80
C ASP A 157 7.13 3.25 18.74
N LEU A 158 6.41 2.93 17.67
CA LEU A 158 6.90 2.09 16.58
C LEU A 158 7.63 2.91 15.53
N ASP A 159 8.63 2.34 14.88
CA ASP A 159 9.27 2.96 13.72
C ASP A 159 8.43 2.71 12.45
N ILE A 160 7.82 1.52 12.36
CA ILE A 160 7.07 1.06 11.19
C ILE A 160 5.78 0.36 11.66
N ILE A 161 4.66 0.70 11.05
CA ILE A 161 3.37 0.06 11.32
C ILE A 161 2.69 -0.28 10.00
N ALA A 162 2.21 -1.51 9.84
CA ALA A 162 1.61 -1.96 8.59
C ALA A 162 0.29 -2.70 8.81
N GLN A 163 -0.55 -2.77 7.78
CA GLN A 163 -1.65 -3.72 7.77
C GLN A 163 -1.12 -5.16 7.69
N ARG A 164 -1.86 -6.09 8.29
CA ARG A 164 -1.58 -7.52 8.13
C ARG A 164 -2.08 -7.99 6.78
N GLU A 165 -1.29 -8.81 6.10
CA GLU A 165 -1.68 -9.49 4.87
C GLU A 165 -2.01 -10.96 5.14
N ALA A 166 -3.06 -11.46 4.48
CA ALA A 166 -3.46 -12.87 4.55
C ALA A 166 -3.16 -13.62 3.24
N GLY A 167 -2.78 -12.90 2.17
CA GLY A 167 -2.52 -13.44 0.83
C GLY A 167 -1.12 -13.14 0.26
N PRO A 168 -0.57 -13.98 -0.62
CA PRO A 168 -1.06 -15.31 -0.98
C PRO A 168 -0.88 -16.29 0.19
N ALA A 169 -1.90 -17.11 0.47
CA ALA A 169 -1.89 -18.02 1.62
C ALA A 169 -0.68 -18.96 1.64
N ALA A 170 -0.15 -19.37 0.48
CA ALA A 170 1.05 -20.18 0.40
C ALA A 170 2.32 -19.47 0.90
N ALA A 171 2.46 -18.17 0.62
CA ALA A 171 3.60 -17.38 1.11
C ALA A 171 3.49 -17.19 2.63
N VAL A 172 2.31 -16.76 3.10
CA VAL A 172 2.07 -16.57 4.55
C VAL A 172 2.23 -17.88 5.32
N ARG A 173 1.79 -19.03 4.77
CA ARG A 173 2.04 -20.35 5.36
C ARG A 173 3.53 -20.67 5.46
N LYS A 174 4.33 -20.29 4.46
CA LYS A 174 5.77 -20.58 4.41
C LYS A 174 6.57 -19.69 5.37
N VAL A 175 6.24 -18.41 5.47
CA VAL A 175 7.03 -17.45 6.26
C VAL A 175 6.42 -17.12 7.62
N GLY A 176 5.20 -17.58 7.91
CA GLY A 176 4.50 -17.35 9.17
C GLY A 176 3.94 -15.94 9.38
N VAL A 177 4.29 -14.99 8.51
CA VAL A 177 3.86 -13.59 8.58
C VAL A 177 3.49 -13.04 7.21
N GLY A 178 2.47 -12.19 7.14
CA GLY A 178 2.09 -11.46 5.94
C GLY A 178 1.99 -9.98 6.24
N VAL A 179 2.71 -9.16 5.47
CA VAL A 179 2.69 -7.70 5.57
C VAL A 179 1.99 -7.10 4.35
N ASN A 180 0.97 -6.28 4.60
CA ASN A 180 0.33 -5.47 3.57
C ASN A 180 0.89 -4.05 3.64
N SER A 181 1.58 -3.66 2.57
CA SER A 181 2.18 -2.34 2.36
C SER A 181 1.21 -1.30 1.81
N GLY A 182 -0.06 -1.66 1.60
CA GLY A 182 -1.07 -0.75 1.06
C GLY A 182 -1.68 0.18 2.10
N PHE A 183 -1.34 0.03 3.38
CA PHE A 183 -1.49 1.08 4.37
C PHE A 183 -0.42 0.90 5.45
N MET A 184 0.58 1.77 5.44
CA MET A 184 1.79 1.66 6.25
C MET A 184 2.26 3.03 6.73
N LEU A 185 2.48 3.18 8.03
CA LEU A 185 3.13 4.35 8.62
C LEU A 185 4.60 4.06 8.86
N VAL A 186 5.46 4.98 8.46
CA VAL A 186 6.91 4.91 8.63
C VAL A 186 7.39 6.22 9.22
N ARG A 187 8.15 6.16 10.32
CA ARG A 187 8.66 7.34 11.01
C ARG A 187 10.13 7.58 10.68
N SER A 188 10.51 8.82 10.44
CA SER A 188 11.88 9.17 10.02
C SER A 188 12.90 9.19 11.17
N ARG A 189 12.46 8.97 12.41
CA ARG A 189 13.30 8.99 13.63
C ARG A 189 14.58 8.14 13.50
N ARG A 190 14.50 7.02 12.78
CA ARG A 190 15.62 6.10 12.51
C ARG A 190 15.87 5.96 11.01
N ARG A 191 15.94 7.11 10.32
CA ARG A 191 16.00 7.22 8.84
C ARG A 191 17.01 6.32 8.14
N GLU A 192 18.24 6.23 8.64
CA GLU A 192 19.30 5.42 8.01
C GLU A 192 19.01 3.91 8.09
N PRO A 193 18.76 3.32 9.28
CA PRO A 193 18.28 1.95 9.38
C PRO A 193 17.05 1.66 8.53
N ILE A 194 16.08 2.58 8.48
CA ILE A 194 14.85 2.40 7.70
C ILE A 194 15.13 2.42 6.20
N ALA A 195 15.96 3.33 5.71
CA ALA A 195 16.34 3.36 4.30
C ALA A 195 17.04 2.06 3.88
N ARG A 196 17.92 1.51 4.73
CA ARG A 196 18.52 0.18 4.53
C ARG A 196 17.49 -0.94 4.51
N LEU A 197 16.53 -0.92 5.44
CA LEU A 197 15.44 -1.90 5.49
C LEU A 197 14.59 -1.88 4.21
N TYR A 198 14.25 -0.69 3.72
CA TYR A 198 13.53 -0.53 2.45
C TYR A 198 14.31 -1.09 1.26
N ALA A 199 15.61 -0.83 1.23
CA ALA A 199 16.52 -1.47 0.28
C ALA A 199 16.44 -3.01 0.39
N ASP A 200 16.48 -3.58 1.60
CA ASP A 200 16.34 -5.02 1.79
C ASP A 200 14.98 -5.56 1.30
N VAL A 201 13.90 -4.84 1.57
CA VAL A 201 12.54 -5.17 1.11
C VAL A 201 12.47 -5.21 -0.42
N VAL A 202 12.97 -4.17 -1.10
CA VAL A 202 12.97 -4.12 -2.57
C VAL A 202 13.85 -5.23 -3.14
N ARG A 203 15.04 -5.47 -2.56
CA ARG A 203 15.94 -6.55 -2.99
C ARG A 203 15.27 -7.93 -2.86
N ARG A 204 14.69 -8.21 -1.69
CA ARG A 204 13.95 -9.45 -1.43
C ARG A 204 12.77 -9.58 -2.37
N GLY A 205 12.03 -8.48 -2.58
CA GLY A 205 10.96 -8.40 -3.55
C GLY A 205 11.43 -8.79 -4.96
N LEU A 206 12.60 -8.34 -5.42
CA LEU A 206 13.15 -8.70 -6.73
C LEU A 206 13.70 -10.13 -6.83
N VAL A 207 14.22 -10.69 -5.73
CA VAL A 207 14.85 -12.03 -5.68
C VAL A 207 13.81 -13.14 -5.49
N GLU A 208 12.92 -12.98 -4.52
CA GLU A 208 11.88 -13.96 -4.19
C GLU A 208 10.73 -13.92 -5.20
N PHE A 209 10.72 -12.90 -6.06
CA PHE A 209 9.88 -12.84 -7.24
C PHE A 209 10.37 -13.80 -8.32
N TYR A 210 10.09 -15.10 -8.10
CA TYR A 210 10.14 -16.12 -9.15
C TYR A 210 8.74 -16.45 -9.69
N ASN A 211 7.70 -16.00 -8.99
CA ASN A 211 6.33 -16.12 -9.45
C ASN A 211 6.04 -15.02 -10.46
N ARG A 212 6.41 -15.20 -11.74
CA ARG A 212 6.05 -14.33 -12.89
C ARG A 212 4.63 -13.76 -12.83
N TRP A 213 3.75 -14.48 -12.15
CA TRP A 213 2.32 -14.26 -12.07
C TRP A 213 1.89 -13.32 -10.93
N ASN A 214 2.67 -13.11 -9.85
CA ASN A 214 2.20 -12.30 -8.73
C ASN A 214 2.46 -10.78 -8.91
N ASN A 215 1.51 -9.93 -8.53
CA ASN A 215 1.68 -8.47 -8.60
C ASN A 215 2.13 -7.85 -7.26
N VAL A 216 2.19 -8.64 -6.17
CA VAL A 216 2.48 -8.14 -4.81
C VAL A 216 3.92 -8.40 -4.36
N ALA A 217 4.90 -8.14 -5.23
CA ALA A 217 6.32 -8.39 -4.94
C ALA A 217 6.82 -7.63 -3.70
N ASP A 218 6.25 -6.46 -3.42
CA ASP A 218 6.58 -5.65 -2.24
C ASP A 218 6.01 -6.25 -0.94
N ALA A 219 4.78 -6.77 -0.97
CA ALA A 219 4.20 -7.49 0.17
C ALA A 219 5.03 -8.73 0.51
N LEU A 220 5.51 -9.46 -0.51
CA LEU A 220 6.45 -10.56 -0.30
C LEU A 220 7.77 -10.07 0.31
N GLY A 221 8.40 -9.04 -0.27
CA GLY A 221 9.63 -8.45 0.25
C GLY A 221 9.53 -8.08 1.73
N TRP A 222 8.46 -7.36 2.11
CA TRP A 222 8.17 -7.02 3.50
C TRP A 222 7.97 -8.26 4.38
N SER A 223 7.19 -9.23 3.91
CA SER A 223 6.90 -10.44 4.67
C SER A 223 8.17 -11.26 4.94
N PHE A 224 9.06 -11.40 3.96
CA PHE A 224 10.35 -12.06 4.14
C PHE A 224 11.27 -11.29 5.08
N VAL A 225 11.38 -9.97 4.93
CA VAL A 225 12.22 -9.14 5.81
C VAL A 225 11.74 -9.19 7.26
N VAL A 226 10.44 -9.15 7.49
CA VAL A 226 9.86 -9.28 8.84
C VAL A 226 10.00 -10.70 9.38
N ALA A 227 9.85 -11.73 8.53
CA ALA A 227 10.06 -13.13 8.92
C ALA A 227 11.51 -13.41 9.32
N ASP A 228 12.48 -12.90 8.55
CA ASP A 228 13.91 -13.02 8.85
C ASP A 228 14.29 -12.33 10.17
N ALA A 229 13.52 -11.31 10.57
CA ALA A 229 13.67 -10.60 11.83
C ALA A 229 12.95 -11.27 13.02
N ALA A 230 12.23 -12.37 12.82
CA ALA A 230 11.34 -13.01 13.79
C ALA A 230 12.05 -13.71 14.97
N VAL A 231 13.20 -13.20 15.43
CA VAL A 231 13.82 -13.62 16.68
C VAL A 231 12.87 -13.36 17.87
N GLU A 232 11.94 -12.39 17.80
CA GLU A 232 11.02 -12.08 18.89
C GLU A 232 9.64 -11.55 18.45
N LEU A 233 8.86 -12.30 17.66
CA LEU A 233 7.41 -12.05 17.57
C LEU A 233 6.75 -12.50 18.87
N ARG A 234 6.86 -11.69 19.94
CA ARG A 234 6.19 -11.96 21.21
C ARG A 234 4.75 -11.44 21.11
N PRO A 235 3.71 -12.29 21.18
CA PRO A 235 2.37 -11.78 21.46
C PRO A 235 2.40 -11.02 22.79
N THR A 236 1.66 -9.92 22.90
CA THR A 236 1.68 -9.08 24.11
C THR A 236 1.18 -9.82 25.35
N ARG A 237 0.51 -10.97 25.16
CA ARG A 237 0.20 -11.97 26.19
C ARG A 237 0.61 -13.38 25.78
N ARG A 238 1.19 -14.14 26.71
CA ARG A 238 1.47 -15.58 26.55
C ARG A 238 0.15 -16.35 26.37
N PRO A 239 0.03 -17.21 25.35
CA PRO A 239 -1.17 -18.02 25.15
C PRO A 239 -1.27 -19.13 26.20
N THR A 240 -2.40 -19.24 26.90
CA THR A 240 -2.63 -20.22 27.98
C THR A 240 -3.11 -21.61 27.52
N SER A 241 -3.14 -21.92 26.21
CA SER A 241 -3.67 -23.22 25.72
C SER A 241 -3.20 -23.60 24.31
N GLU A 242 -2.99 -24.90 24.08
CA GLU A 242 -2.40 -25.52 22.86
C GLU A 242 -3.39 -25.77 21.70
N GLN A 243 -4.62 -25.28 21.74
CA GLN A 243 -5.56 -25.49 20.62
C GLN A 243 -5.20 -24.60 19.41
N PRO A 244 -5.37 -25.09 18.16
CA PRO A 244 -5.32 -24.23 16.97
C PRO A 244 -6.47 -23.22 17.04
N ARG A 245 -6.12 -21.94 17.21
CA ARG A 245 -7.07 -20.90 17.63
C ARG A 245 -7.81 -20.28 16.44
N PRO A 246 -9.11 -19.98 16.59
CA PRO A 246 -9.88 -19.32 15.53
C PRO A 246 -9.29 -17.92 15.22
N ARG A 247 -9.38 -17.48 13.95
CA ARG A 247 -8.88 -16.16 13.49
C ARG A 247 -9.61 -14.97 14.12
N THR A 248 -10.67 -15.20 14.89
CA THR A 248 -11.32 -14.25 15.80
C THR A 248 -10.58 -14.11 17.14
N SER A 249 -9.43 -14.77 17.30
CA SER A 249 -8.55 -14.66 18.46
C SER A 249 -8.24 -13.19 18.78
N PRO A 250 -8.28 -12.77 20.06
CA PRO A 250 -7.89 -11.43 20.52
C PRO A 250 -6.54 -10.93 19.97
N ILE A 251 -5.65 -11.86 19.58
CA ILE A 251 -4.33 -11.59 19.00
C ILE A 251 -4.40 -11.00 17.58
N ALA A 252 -5.50 -11.20 16.83
CA ALA A 252 -5.70 -10.52 15.54
C ALA A 252 -5.88 -9.00 15.70
N ASN A 253 -6.31 -8.55 16.89
CA ASN A 253 -6.46 -7.16 17.29
C ASN A 253 -5.33 -6.67 18.20
N GLU A 254 -4.37 -7.53 18.57
CA GLU A 254 -3.16 -7.10 19.26
C GLU A 254 -2.13 -6.61 18.22
N THR A 255 -1.61 -5.41 18.44
CA THR A 255 -0.41 -4.92 17.74
C THR A 255 0.71 -5.92 18.01
N THR A 256 0.97 -6.86 17.09
CA THR A 256 2.11 -7.76 17.22
C THR A 256 3.36 -6.92 17.05
N LEU A 257 4.20 -6.88 18.07
CA LEU A 257 5.45 -6.14 18.06
C LEU A 257 6.57 -7.05 17.56
N ALA A 258 7.41 -6.53 16.68
CA ALA A 258 8.67 -7.15 16.30
C ALA A 258 9.79 -6.13 16.45
N THR A 259 10.95 -6.58 16.88
CA THR A 259 12.20 -5.82 16.77
C THR A 259 12.92 -6.30 15.54
N LEU A 260 12.99 -5.47 14.51
CA LEU A 260 13.75 -5.74 13.30
C LEU A 260 15.24 -5.45 13.51
N ARG A 261 16.04 -5.73 12.47
CA ARG A 261 17.48 -5.41 12.45
C ARG A 261 17.73 -3.97 12.89
N GLU A 262 18.87 -3.76 13.55
CA GLU A 262 19.29 -2.46 14.07
C GLU A 262 18.35 -1.88 15.15
N GLY A 263 17.49 -2.72 15.74
CA GLY A 263 16.57 -2.36 16.82
C GLY A 263 15.32 -1.62 16.38
N LEU A 264 14.98 -1.66 15.08
CA LEU A 264 13.79 -1.01 14.54
C LEU A 264 12.51 -1.65 15.10
N ARG A 265 11.58 -0.84 15.61
CA ARG A 265 10.32 -1.32 16.17
C ARG A 265 9.26 -1.41 15.09
N PHE A 266 8.78 -2.61 14.81
CA PHE A 266 7.72 -2.87 13.84
C PHE A 266 6.44 -3.33 14.56
N GLY A 267 5.28 -2.98 14.02
CA GLY A 267 4.04 -3.58 14.46
C GLY A 267 2.94 -3.66 13.41
N PHE A 268 1.93 -4.48 13.70
CA PHE A 268 0.73 -4.57 12.89
C PHE A 268 -0.38 -3.66 13.40
N LEU A 269 -1.13 -3.06 12.48
CA LEU A 269 -2.33 -2.30 12.79
C LEU A 269 -3.44 -3.21 13.34
N PRO A 270 -4.24 -2.71 14.30
CA PRO A 270 -5.38 -3.46 14.84
C PRO A 270 -6.45 -3.67 13.76
N HIS A 271 -6.87 -4.92 13.56
CA HIS A 271 -7.66 -5.33 12.40
C HIS A 271 -9.07 -4.72 12.37
N ASP A 272 -9.71 -4.59 13.53
CA ASP A 272 -11.02 -3.95 13.71
C ASP A 272 -11.04 -2.48 13.24
N ARG A 273 -9.93 -1.76 13.41
CA ARG A 273 -9.80 -0.35 13.01
C ARG A 273 -9.25 -0.18 11.61
N PHE A 274 -8.35 -1.06 11.19
CA PHE A 274 -7.64 -1.02 9.90
C PHE A 274 -7.83 -2.32 9.13
N PRO A 275 -9.07 -2.66 8.76
CA PRO A 275 -9.33 -3.92 8.10
C PRO A 275 -8.69 -3.93 6.71
N ARG A 276 -7.88 -4.95 6.45
CA ARG A 276 -7.46 -5.29 5.10
C ARG A 276 -8.55 -6.08 4.37
N LEU A 277 -9.29 -6.92 5.10
CA LEU A 277 -10.32 -7.82 4.58
C LEU A 277 -11.56 -7.72 5.48
N GLY A 278 -12.76 -7.98 4.94
CA GLY A 278 -13.99 -8.21 5.72
C GLY A 278 -15.21 -7.57 5.08
N SER A 279 -16.40 -7.86 5.61
CA SER A 279 -17.63 -7.27 5.07
C SER A 279 -17.71 -5.79 5.42
N TRP A 280 -18.16 -4.98 4.47
CA TRP A 280 -18.35 -3.55 4.68
C TRP A 280 -19.34 -3.29 5.83
N ALA A 281 -20.44 -4.04 5.89
CA ALA A 281 -21.44 -3.91 6.93
C ALA A 281 -20.85 -4.13 8.34
N HIS A 282 -19.99 -5.13 8.49
CA HIS A 282 -19.29 -5.39 9.74
C HIS A 282 -18.32 -4.25 10.10
N HIS A 283 -17.45 -3.86 9.16
CA HIS A 283 -16.47 -2.80 9.42
C HIS A 283 -17.10 -1.46 9.76
N ARG A 284 -18.21 -1.12 9.09
CA ARG A 284 -18.98 0.09 9.35
C ARG A 284 -19.57 0.10 10.77
N SER A 285 -20.13 -1.03 11.24
CA SER A 285 -20.72 -1.11 12.57
C SER A 285 -19.69 -1.16 13.70
N HIS A 286 -18.47 -1.60 13.41
CA HIS A 286 -17.38 -1.73 14.40
C HIS A 286 -16.40 -0.55 14.40
N GLY A 287 -16.75 0.54 13.71
CA GLY A 287 -16.01 1.80 13.77
C GLY A 287 -14.65 1.77 13.08
N ALA A 288 -14.52 1.00 11.99
CA ALA A 288 -13.34 1.02 11.13
C ALA A 288 -12.98 2.46 10.73
N LEU A 289 -11.69 2.76 10.72
CA LEU A 289 -11.16 4.07 10.34
C LEU A 289 -10.94 4.17 8.84
N LEU A 290 -10.72 3.03 8.20
CA LEU A 290 -10.58 2.93 6.76
C LEU A 290 -11.25 1.66 6.24
N TYR A 291 -11.46 1.63 4.93
CA TYR A 291 -11.85 0.45 4.19
C TYR A 291 -10.84 0.23 3.06
N HIS A 292 -10.12 -0.89 3.11
CA HIS A 292 -9.22 -1.25 2.03
C HIS A 292 -10.00 -2.05 1.00
N LEU A 293 -10.21 -1.46 -0.18
CA LEU A 293 -10.96 -2.10 -1.24
C LEU A 293 -10.15 -3.29 -1.82
N VAL A 294 -10.61 -4.51 -1.59
CA VAL A 294 -9.99 -5.73 -2.11
C VAL A 294 -10.99 -6.49 -2.97
N ALA A 295 -10.81 -6.41 -4.28
CA ALA A 295 -11.50 -7.31 -5.21
C ALA A 295 -10.69 -8.60 -5.31
N ASP A 296 -10.68 -9.43 -4.26
CA ASP A 296 -10.13 -10.79 -4.32
C ASP A 296 -11.14 -11.77 -3.74
N GLY A 297 -11.49 -12.79 -4.50
CA GLY A 297 -12.50 -13.81 -4.21
C GLY A 297 -11.87 -15.05 -3.61
N THR A 298 -10.60 -14.95 -3.20
CA THR A 298 -9.96 -15.90 -2.29
C THR A 298 -10.42 -15.73 -0.84
N LEU A 299 -11.31 -14.78 -0.58
CA LEU A 299 -11.90 -14.52 0.72
C LEU A 299 -13.07 -15.49 0.94
N GLY A 300 -12.88 -16.47 1.82
CA GLY A 300 -13.80 -17.60 2.04
C GLY A 300 -15.23 -17.25 2.50
N ALA A 301 -15.99 -18.24 2.93
CA ALA A 301 -17.45 -18.13 3.18
C ALA A 301 -17.92 -17.07 4.20
N TRP A 302 -17.01 -16.46 4.98
CA TRP A 302 -17.33 -15.38 5.95
C TRP A 302 -17.40 -13.98 5.32
N TYR A 303 -17.07 -13.88 4.03
CA TYR A 303 -17.08 -12.64 3.28
C TYR A 303 -18.28 -12.68 2.34
N GLU A 304 -19.46 -12.35 2.85
CA GLU A 304 -20.59 -12.03 1.98
C GLU A 304 -20.14 -10.87 1.08
N THR A 305 -19.92 -11.20 -0.18
CA THR A 305 -19.69 -10.22 -1.24
C THR A 305 -20.97 -9.39 -1.29
N PRO A 306 -20.94 -8.07 -0.99
CA PRO A 306 -22.15 -7.27 -0.98
C PRO A 306 -22.92 -7.47 -2.29
N ASP A 307 -24.25 -7.49 -2.22
CA ASP A 307 -25.09 -7.71 -3.39
C ASP A 307 -24.68 -6.80 -4.57
N GLY A 308 -24.37 -7.44 -5.70
CA GLY A 308 -23.96 -6.76 -6.92
C GLY A 308 -22.45 -6.47 -7.07
N VAL A 309 -21.62 -6.86 -6.09
CA VAL A 309 -20.16 -6.92 -6.24
C VAL A 309 -19.79 -8.18 -7.01
N VAL A 310 -19.10 -8.00 -8.13
CA VAL A 310 -18.77 -9.11 -9.03
C VAL A 310 -17.68 -9.98 -8.37
N PRO A 311 -17.82 -11.32 -8.37
CA PRO A 311 -16.77 -12.21 -7.88
C PRO A 311 -15.44 -11.91 -8.56
N PHE A 312 -14.35 -12.10 -7.82
CA PHE A 312 -13.00 -12.06 -8.39
C PHE A 312 -12.91 -12.94 -9.63
N ARG A 313 -12.55 -12.32 -10.75
CA ARG A 313 -12.53 -12.97 -12.07
C ARG A 313 -11.28 -13.83 -12.29
N GLY A 314 -10.81 -14.49 -11.23
CA GLY A 314 -9.60 -15.31 -11.21
C GLY A 314 -8.32 -14.49 -11.15
N HIS A 315 -7.19 -15.21 -11.10
CA HIS A 315 -5.85 -14.65 -11.15
C HIS A 315 -5.64 -13.88 -12.47
N ARG A 316 -5.99 -12.58 -12.49
CA ARG A 316 -5.65 -11.61 -13.56
C ARG A 316 -4.15 -11.29 -13.64
N GLN A 317 -3.37 -12.17 -13.04
CA GLN A 317 -1.94 -12.34 -13.08
C GLN A 317 -1.37 -12.48 -14.50
N ARG A 318 -2.09 -12.19 -15.59
CA ARG A 318 -1.55 -12.13 -16.96
C ARG A 318 -1.66 -10.75 -17.59
N LEU A 319 -2.46 -9.84 -17.01
CA LEU A 319 -2.61 -8.49 -17.52
C LEU A 319 -1.45 -7.61 -17.03
N ASP A 320 -0.88 -6.82 -17.91
CA ASP A 320 0.20 -5.86 -17.59
C ASP A 320 -0.32 -4.71 -16.70
N ARG A 321 -1.59 -4.31 -16.88
CA ARG A 321 -2.34 -3.35 -16.05
C ARG A 321 -3.77 -3.82 -15.80
N TYR A 322 -4.45 -3.19 -14.85
CA TYR A 322 -5.91 -3.29 -14.70
C TYR A 322 -6.60 -2.78 -15.97
N ASP A 323 -7.72 -3.40 -16.35
CA ASP A 323 -8.48 -2.98 -17.51
C ASP A 323 -9.66 -2.06 -17.13
N ALA A 324 -10.32 -1.45 -18.13
CA ALA A 324 -11.50 -0.61 -17.91
C ALA A 324 -12.59 -1.30 -17.07
N THR A 325 -12.71 -2.62 -17.18
CA THR A 325 -13.72 -3.38 -16.41
C THR A 325 -13.35 -3.48 -14.94
N ASP A 326 -12.06 -3.57 -14.60
CA ASP A 326 -11.59 -3.53 -13.22
C ASP A 326 -11.95 -2.19 -12.57
N PHE A 327 -11.68 -1.08 -13.26
CA PHE A 327 -12.02 0.26 -12.75
C PHE A 327 -13.52 0.47 -12.62
N ASP A 328 -14.30 0.02 -13.61
CA ASP A 328 -15.76 0.06 -13.55
C ASP A 328 -16.31 -0.75 -12.37
N ALA A 329 -15.72 -1.91 -12.08
CA ALA A 329 -16.10 -2.71 -10.93
C ALA A 329 -15.77 -2.00 -9.60
N HIS A 330 -14.58 -1.39 -9.48
CA HIS A 330 -14.20 -0.61 -8.30
C HIS A 330 -15.16 0.57 -8.09
N ARG A 331 -15.43 1.34 -9.15
CA ARG A 331 -16.34 2.48 -9.14
C ARG A 331 -17.77 2.06 -8.79
N LYS A 332 -18.30 1.02 -9.43
CA LYS A 332 -19.64 0.50 -9.16
C LYS A 332 -19.76 0.06 -7.69
N MET A 333 -18.80 -0.70 -7.19
CA MET A 333 -18.78 -1.13 -5.80
C MET A 333 -18.73 0.05 -4.83
N MET A 334 -17.80 1.01 -5.03
CA MET A 334 -17.73 2.19 -4.18
C MET A 334 -19.04 2.99 -4.20
N ARG A 335 -19.72 3.11 -5.36
CA ARG A 335 -21.04 3.77 -5.45
C ARG A 335 -22.11 3.03 -4.66
N GLN A 336 -22.19 1.71 -4.81
CA GLN A 336 -23.14 0.88 -4.05
C GLN A 336 -22.94 0.98 -2.54
N LEU A 337 -21.69 1.08 -2.09
CA LEU A 337 -21.36 1.23 -0.67
C LEU A 337 -21.50 2.68 -0.15
N GLY A 338 -21.83 3.65 -1.01
CA GLY A 338 -21.89 5.07 -0.65
C GLY A 338 -20.52 5.71 -0.41
N LEU A 339 -19.46 5.11 -0.95
CA LEU A 339 -18.06 5.50 -0.79
C LEU A 339 -17.48 6.22 -2.01
N TRP A 340 -18.30 6.55 -3.01
CA TRP A 340 -17.86 7.29 -4.20
C TRP A 340 -18.18 8.79 -4.08
N LEU A 341 -17.15 9.63 -4.07
CA LEU A 341 -17.23 11.08 -3.91
C LEU A 341 -16.93 11.86 -5.20
N VAL A 342 -16.33 11.21 -6.21
CA VAL A 342 -15.96 11.88 -7.48
C VAL A 342 -17.21 12.13 -8.32
N GLY A 343 -17.45 13.39 -8.68
CA GLY A 343 -18.61 13.82 -9.46
C GLY A 343 -19.81 14.28 -8.62
N ASN A 344 -19.73 14.23 -7.28
CA ASN A 344 -20.77 14.79 -6.40
C ASN A 344 -20.62 16.30 -6.16
N SER A 345 -19.83 17.00 -6.97
CA SER A 345 -19.52 18.44 -6.84
C SER A 345 -20.32 19.29 -7.84
N GLU A 346 -21.65 19.18 -7.79
CA GLU A 346 -22.63 20.20 -8.24
C GLU A 346 -23.92 20.13 -7.38
N ARG A 347 -23.81 19.87 -6.08
CA ARG A 347 -24.92 20.09 -5.14
C ARG A 347 -24.44 20.68 -3.82
#